data_AF-M0JWN3-F1
#
_entry.id   AF-M0JWN3-F1
#
_cell.length_a   1.000
_cell.length_b   1.000
_cell.length_c   1.000
_cell.angle_alpha   90.00
_cell.angle_beta   90.00
_cell.angle_gamma   90.00
#
_symmetry.space_group_name_H-M   'P 1'
#
loop_
_entity.id
_entity.type
_entity.pdbx_description
1 polymer ?
#
loop_
_entity_poly.entity_id
_entity_poly.type
_entity_poly.pdbx_seq_one_letter_code
_entity_poly.pdbx_strand_id
1 'polypeptide(L)' 'MAKADTDAAKSDTAPAQASLWRLRYHVGDLEHYTEWTADFTTIENYYDQYHHGDHAHDVAIERRAVIET' A
#
# COMPACT_ATOMS: atom_id res chain seq x y z
N MET A 1 2.31 -40.03 5.25
CA MET A 1 1.53 -39.49 4.12
C MET A 1 1.94 -38.03 3.94
N ALA A 2 2.36 -37.73 2.72
CA ALA A 2 2.82 -36.49 2.07
C ALA A 2 3.06 -35.20 2.89
N LYS A 3 4.31 -34.72 2.80
CA LYS A 3 4.76 -33.34 2.94
C LYS A 3 4.20 -32.51 1.77
N ALA A 4 3.78 -31.28 2.05
CA ALA A 4 3.62 -30.24 1.03
C ALA A 4 4.41 -29.02 1.49
N ASP A 5 5.73 -29.08 1.27
CA ASP A 5 6.61 -27.93 1.27
C ASP A 5 6.17 -27.03 0.10
N THR A 6 5.35 -26.02 0.39
CA THR A 6 5.06 -24.97 -0.59
C THR A 6 6.19 -23.96 -0.50
N ASP A 7 7.21 -24.20 -1.32
CA ASP A 7 8.18 -23.22 -1.79
C ASP A 7 7.41 -22.08 -2.48
N ALA A 8 6.97 -21.09 -1.70
CA ALA A 8 6.48 -19.84 -2.23
C ALA A 8 7.71 -18.94 -2.50
N ALA A 9 8.29 -19.14 -3.68
CA ALA A 9 9.15 -18.23 -4.43
C ALA A 9 9.73 -17.08 -3.59
N LYS A 10 10.94 -17.28 -3.05
CA LYS A 10 11.84 -16.15 -2.78
C LYS A 10 12.18 -15.53 -4.13
N SER A 11 11.42 -14.51 -4.50
CA SER A 11 11.73 -13.67 -5.65
C SER A 11 13.15 -13.13 -5.47
N ASP A 12 14.09 -13.67 -6.25
CA ASP A 12 15.38 -13.07 -6.51
C ASP A 12 15.11 -11.74 -7.24
N THR A 13 14.83 -10.69 -6.45
CA THR A 13 14.51 -9.36 -6.94
C THR A 13 15.68 -8.49 -6.55
N ALA A 14 16.36 -7.92 -7.55
CA ALA A 14 17.29 -6.80 -7.44
C ALA A 14 16.87 -5.87 -6.29
N PRO A 15 17.80 -5.27 -5.50
CA PRO A 15 17.48 -4.57 -4.25
C PRO A 15 16.22 -3.77 -4.47
N ALA A 16 15.12 -4.27 -3.92
CA ALA A 16 13.81 -3.78 -4.28
C ALA A 16 13.79 -2.36 -3.72
N GLN A 17 13.94 -1.36 -4.60
CA GLN A 17 13.86 0.05 -4.22
C GLN A 17 12.70 0.18 -3.24
N ALA A 18 13.02 0.52 -2.00
CA ALA A 18 12.05 0.49 -0.93
C ALA A 18 10.91 1.40 -1.35
N SER A 19 9.77 0.81 -1.67
CA SER A 19 8.61 1.57 -2.12
C SER A 19 7.84 1.94 -0.89
N LEU A 20 7.59 3.24 -0.73
CA LEU A 20 6.71 3.73 0.31
C LEU A 20 5.38 4.10 -0.32
N TRP A 21 4.32 3.84 0.41
CA TRP A 21 2.94 3.92 -0.03
C TRP A 21 2.18 4.85 0.91
N ARG A 22 1.20 5.56 0.39
CA ARG A 22 0.23 6.30 1.21
C ARG A 22 -1.14 6.30 0.54
N LEU A 23 -2.16 6.58 1.32
CA LEU A 23 -3.50 6.85 0.81
C LEU A 23 -3.71 8.36 0.70
N ARG A 24 -4.27 8.80 -0.43
CA ARG A 24 -4.82 10.14 -0.64
C ARG A 24 -6.33 10.03 -0.69
N TYR A 25 -7.05 10.91 -0.02
CA TYR A 25 -8.51 10.95 -0.05
C TYR A 25 -9.02 12.35 0.24
N HIS A 26 -10.26 12.66 -0.15
CA HIS A 26 -10.93 13.91 0.16
C HIS A 26 -12.02 13.72 1.19
N VAL A 27 -12.15 14.69 2.12
CA VAL A 27 -13.27 14.81 3.06
C VAL A 27 -13.85 16.21 2.92
N GLY A 28 -15.04 16.31 2.33
CA GLY A 28 -15.53 17.59 1.80
C GLY A 28 -14.55 18.14 0.76
N ASP A 29 -14.16 19.41 0.89
CA ASP A 29 -13.17 20.05 0.00
C ASP A 29 -11.71 19.89 0.47
N LEU A 30 -11.44 19.14 1.54
CA LEU A 30 -10.10 18.98 2.11
C LEU A 30 -9.45 17.70 1.62
N GLU A 31 -8.24 17.83 1.09
CA GLU A 31 -7.39 16.70 0.72
C GLU A 31 -6.58 16.21 1.91
N HIS A 32 -6.63 14.92 2.17
CA HIS A 32 -5.97 14.24 3.27
C HIS A 32 -5.02 13.15 2.77
N TYR A 33 -3.98 12.94 3.56
CA TYR A 33 -2.93 11.98 3.28
C TYR A 33 -2.61 11.16 4.52
N THR A 34 -2.47 9.85 4.37
CA THR A 34 -1.81 9.05 5.41
C THR A 34 -0.31 9.28 5.36
N GLU A 35 0.36 8.89 6.43
CA GLU A 35 1.82 8.81 6.43
C GLU A 35 2.30 7.80 5.38
N TRP A 36 3.50 8.05 4.87
CA TRP A 36 4.16 7.14 3.96
C TRP A 36 4.70 5.92 4.73
N THR A 37 4.32 4.72 4.30
CA THR A 37 4.71 3.45 4.92
C THR A 37 5.26 2.47 3.90
N ALA A 38 6.18 1.59 4.30
CA ALA A 38 6.66 0.50 3.46
C ALA A 38 5.64 -0.65 3.35
N ASP A 39 4.65 -0.68 4.26
CA ASP A 39 3.65 -1.74 4.34
C ASP A 39 2.48 -1.47 3.40
N PHE A 40 2.51 -2.08 2.21
CA PHE A 40 1.46 -1.94 1.21
C PHE A 40 0.12 -2.52 1.70
N THR A 41 0.15 -3.64 2.43
CA THR A 41 -1.04 -4.31 2.96
C THR A 41 -1.88 -3.37 3.83
N THR A 42 -1.23 -2.57 4.69
CA THR A 42 -1.89 -1.57 5.52
C THR A 42 -2.60 -0.52 4.65
N ILE A 43 -1.95 -0.05 3.58
CA ILE A 43 -2.54 0.93 2.67
C ILE A 43 -3.69 0.35 1.84
N GLU A 44 -3.59 -0.90 1.38
CA GLU A 44 -4.71 -1.59 0.72
C GLU A 44 -5.93 -1.71 1.64
N ASN A 45 -5.71 -2.09 2.89
CA ASN A 45 -6.79 -2.20 3.87
C ASN A 45 -7.42 -0.84 4.20
N TYR A 46 -6.66 0.25 4.21
CA TYR A 46 -7.24 1.59 4.31
C TYR A 46 -7.98 2.00 3.04
N TYR A 47 -7.44 1.69 1.86
CA TYR A 47 -8.14 1.97 0.60
C TYR A 47 -9.52 1.33 0.59
N ASP A 48 -9.63 0.04 0.91
CA ASP A 48 -10.92 -0.67 0.98
C ASP A 48 -11.90 0.01 1.95
N GLN A 49 -11.46 0.28 3.18
CA GLN A 49 -12.30 0.93 4.19
C GLN A 49 -12.78 2.32 3.80
N TYR A 50 -11.91 3.16 3.23
CA TYR A 50 -12.25 4.53 2.85
C TYR A 50 -13.03 4.59 1.53
N HIS A 51 -12.79 3.66 0.61
CA HIS A 51 -13.53 3.56 -0.64
C HIS A 51 -14.98 3.07 -0.43
N HIS A 52 -15.21 2.24 0.58
CA HIS A 52 -16.55 1.81 0.98
C HIS A 52 -17.24 2.76 1.99
N GLY A 53 -16.50 3.73 2.54
CA GLY A 53 -17.03 4.70 3.47
C GLY A 53 -17.76 5.85 2.77
N ASP A 54 -18.84 6.34 3.38
CA ASP A 54 -19.66 7.43 2.81
C ASP A 54 -18.98 8.83 2.93
N HIS A 55 -17.96 8.94 3.79
CA HIS A 55 -17.38 10.23 4.20
C HIS A 55 -16.16 10.66 3.40
N ALA A 56 -15.47 9.71 2.76
CA ALA A 56 -14.27 9.96 2.00
C ALA A 56 -14.52 9.66 0.53
N HIS A 57 -14.03 10.53 -0.35
CA HIS A 57 -14.18 10.37 -1.79
C HIS A 57 -12.85 10.63 -2.50
N ASP A 58 -12.77 10.26 -3.77
CA ASP A 58 -11.55 10.38 -4.58
C ASP A 58 -10.33 9.69 -3.95
N VAL A 59 -10.59 8.54 -3.32
CA VAL A 59 -9.60 7.73 -2.61
C VAL A 59 -8.63 7.11 -3.62
N ALA A 60 -7.33 7.29 -3.41
CA ALA A 60 -6.28 6.79 -4.30
C ALA A 60 -5.04 6.34 -3.52
N ILE A 61 -4.39 5.27 -3.99
CA ILE A 61 -3.10 4.83 -3.45
C ILE A 61 -1.97 5.50 -4.23
N GLU A 62 -1.05 6.13 -3.52
CA GLU A 62 0.16 6.72 -4.07
C GLU A 62 1.39 5.90 -3.70
N ARG A 63 2.35 5.84 -4.63
CA ARG A 63 3.64 5.14 -4.48
C ARG A 63 4.78 6.12 -4.67
N ARG A 64 5.75 6.12 -3.75
CA ARG A 64 7.05 6.77 -3.93
C ARG A 64 8.16 5.72 -3.94
N ALA A 65 9.07 5.82 -4.91
CA ALA A 65 10.29 5.02 -4.92
C ALA A 65 11.34 5.70 -4.04
N VAL A 66 11.89 4.99 -3.06
CA VAL A 66 13.07 5.44 -2.32
C VAL A 66 14.29 4.88 -3.02
N ILE A 67 15.12 5.79 -3.52
CA ILE A 67 16.43 5.47 -4.07
C ILE A 67 17.43 5.70 -2.94
N GLU A 68 17.96 4.63 -2.35
CA GLU A 68 19.08 4.72 -1.43
C GLU A 68 20.32 5.16 -2.24
N THR A 69 20.82 6.38 -1.96
CA THR A 69 22.06 6.95 -2.54
C THR A 69 23.26 6.59 -1.69
#